data_AF-T0Y8R0-F1
#
_entry.id   AF-T0Y8R0-F1
#
_cell.length_a   1.000
_cell.length_b   1.000
_cell.length_c   1.000
_cell.angle_alpha   90.00
_cell.angle_beta   90.00
_cell.angle_gamma   90.00
#
_symmetry.space_group_name_H-M   'P 1'
#
loop_
_entity.id
_entity.type
_entity.pdbx_description
1 polymer ?
#
loop_
_entity_poly.entity_id
_entity_poly.type
_entity_poly.pdbx_seq_one_letter_code
_entity_poly.pdbx_strand_id
1 'polypeptide(L)'
;MDDIAGVGRRGWVAFGGGRTGRGVARTLHRISAIRNRSGEIVGLTCRVGRAVTGRVEIIRDIVVSGQSLLLLGKPGVGKTTMLREVARILADESRKRVMIVDTSNEIAGDGDIPHPGIGRARRMQVARPELQHGVMIEAVENHMPEVIVIDE
;
A
#
# COMPACT_ATOMS: atom_id res chain seq x y z
N MET A 1 -3.62 -4.46 -31.82
CA MET A 1 -2.45 -5.15 -31.24
C MET A 1 -1.27 -4.20 -31.01
N ASP A 2 -1.13 -3.11 -31.77
CA ASP A 2 -0.04 -2.12 -31.60
C ASP A 2 -0.02 -1.34 -30.27
N ASP A 3 -1.16 -1.25 -29.58
CA ASP A 3 -1.29 -0.40 -28.39
C ASP A 3 -0.67 -1.01 -27.12
N ILE A 4 -0.71 -2.34 -26.99
CA ILE A 4 -0.15 -3.07 -25.82
C ILE A 4 1.39 -2.99 -25.79
N ALA A 5 2.03 -2.99 -26.96
CA ALA A 5 3.48 -2.87 -27.08
C ALA A 5 3.99 -1.44 -26.74
N GLY A 6 3.10 -0.45 -26.73
CA GLY A 6 3.39 0.93 -26.33
C GLY A 6 3.48 1.12 -24.81
N VAL A 7 2.65 0.40 -24.04
CA VAL A 7 2.61 0.48 -22.57
C VAL A 7 3.96 0.05 -21.94
N GLY A 8 4.60 -0.97 -22.50
CA GLY A 8 5.91 -1.45 -22.03
C GLY A 8 7.09 -0.55 -22.43
N ARG A 9 6.95 0.28 -23.48
CA ARG A 9 8.04 1.13 -24.03
C ARG A 9 7.97 2.59 -23.58
N ARG A 10 6.79 3.12 -23.25
CA ARG A 10 6.60 4.54 -22.86
C ARG A 10 6.84 4.83 -21.36
N GLY A 11 7.37 3.88 -20.59
CA GLY A 11 7.77 4.12 -19.19
C GLY A 11 6.63 4.25 -18.17
N TRP A 12 5.36 4.07 -18.57
CA TRP A 12 4.22 4.14 -17.65
C TRP A 12 4.13 2.93 -16.72
N VAL A 13 4.60 1.75 -17.17
CA VAL A 13 4.73 0.53 -16.35
C VAL A 13 5.93 -0.28 -16.83
N ALA A 14 7.06 -0.22 -16.11
CA ALA A 14 8.25 -1.00 -16.44
C ALA A 14 8.11 -2.46 -15.99
N PHE A 15 7.67 -3.36 -16.86
CA PHE A 15 7.64 -4.80 -16.57
C PHE A 15 9.02 -5.45 -16.76
N GLY A 16 9.94 -5.26 -15.81
CA GLY A 16 11.24 -5.94 -15.75
C GLY A 16 11.44 -6.74 -14.45
N GLY A 17 12.23 -7.83 -14.52
CA GLY A 17 12.75 -8.56 -13.34
C GLY A 17 11.81 -9.60 -12.70
N GLY A 18 11.23 -10.52 -13.47
CA GLY A 18 10.48 -11.68 -12.95
C GLY A 18 9.12 -11.40 -12.28
N ARG A 19 8.80 -10.13 -11.97
CA ARG A 19 7.48 -9.74 -11.44
C ARG A 19 6.46 -9.60 -12.57
N THR A 20 5.35 -10.33 -12.46
CA THR A 20 4.27 -10.38 -13.46
C THR A 20 3.30 -9.19 -13.40
N GLY A 21 3.34 -8.37 -12.33
CA GLY A 21 2.52 -7.17 -12.22
C GLY A 21 3.12 -6.10 -11.31
N ARG A 22 2.83 -4.83 -11.63
CA ARG A 22 3.25 -3.63 -10.89
C ARG A 22 2.07 -2.69 -10.70
N GLY A 23 2.00 -2.00 -9.58
CA GLY A 23 1.03 -0.94 -9.41
C GLY A 23 1.48 0.40 -9.93
N VAL A 24 0.50 1.29 -10.04
CA VAL A 24 0.64 2.63 -10.64
C VAL A 24 0.84 3.62 -9.51
N ALA A 25 1.95 4.35 -9.54
CA ALA A 25 2.33 5.31 -8.50
C ALA A 25 1.17 6.25 -8.13
N ARG A 26 1.05 6.59 -6.84
CA ARG A 26 -0.05 7.39 -6.26
C ARG A 26 -1.45 6.75 -6.33
N THR A 27 -1.60 5.55 -6.92
CA THR A 27 -2.89 4.85 -7.00
C THR A 27 -2.83 3.53 -6.23
N LEU A 28 -3.99 2.89 -6.07
CA LEU A 28 -4.07 1.49 -5.60
C LEU A 28 -4.23 0.51 -6.78
N HIS A 29 -4.08 0.99 -8.02
CA HIS A 29 -4.27 0.17 -9.20
C HIS A 29 -3.06 -0.71 -9.46
N ARG A 30 -3.31 -1.93 -9.91
CA ARG A 30 -2.27 -2.89 -10.28
C ARG A 30 -2.47 -3.39 -11.69
N ILE A 31 -1.42 -3.35 -12.49
CA ILE A 31 -1.43 -3.85 -13.86
C ILE A 31 -0.51 -5.07 -13.93
N SER A 32 -1.04 -6.17 -14.44
CA SER A 32 -0.32 -7.41 -14.68
C SER A 32 -0.29 -7.75 -16.16
N ALA A 33 0.83 -8.26 -16.65
CA ALA A 33 1.00 -8.64 -18.05
C ALA A 33 0.93 -10.16 -18.22
N ILE A 34 0.16 -10.61 -19.21
CA ILE A 34 0.18 -11.98 -19.71
C ILE A 34 1.22 -12.05 -20.82
N ARG A 35 2.16 -12.98 -20.69
CA ARG A 35 3.26 -13.16 -21.65
C ARG A 35 3.17 -14.52 -22.34
N ASN A 36 3.49 -14.56 -23.63
CA ASN A 36 3.64 -15.82 -24.36
C ASN A 36 4.98 -16.50 -24.02
N ARG A 37 5.24 -17.68 -24.60
CA ARG A 37 6.48 -18.45 -24.36
C ARG A 37 7.76 -17.72 -24.81
N SER A 38 7.62 -16.80 -25.77
CA SER A 38 8.72 -15.94 -26.25
C SER A 38 8.95 -14.72 -25.36
N GLY A 39 8.16 -14.54 -24.29
CA GLY A 39 8.24 -13.42 -23.36
C GLY A 39 7.50 -12.16 -23.81
N GLU A 40 6.83 -12.19 -24.97
CA GLU A 40 6.10 -11.05 -25.50
C GLU A 40 4.78 -10.83 -24.74
N ILE A 41 4.41 -9.58 -24.51
CA ILE A 41 3.15 -9.23 -23.84
C ILE A 41 2.00 -9.43 -24.82
N VAL A 42 1.09 -10.35 -24.52
CA VAL A 42 -0.09 -10.66 -25.34
C VAL A 42 -1.40 -10.25 -24.68
N GLY A 43 -1.37 -9.82 -23.41
CA GLY A 43 -2.55 -9.33 -22.69
C GLY A 43 -2.17 -8.56 -21.43
N LEU A 44 -3.11 -7.74 -20.94
CA LEU A 44 -2.98 -6.97 -19.71
C LEU A 44 -4.24 -7.16 -18.85
N THR A 45 -4.04 -7.27 -17.54
CA THR A 45 -5.12 -7.24 -16.55
C THR A 45 -4.89 -6.06 -15.62
N CYS A 46 -5.85 -5.14 -15.52
CA CYS A 46 -5.83 -4.06 -14.54
C CYS A 46 -6.79 -4.37 -13.39
N ARG A 47 -6.27 -4.36 -12.16
CA ARG A 47 -7.06 -4.37 -10.93
C ARG A 47 -7.19 -2.94 -10.44
N VAL A 48 -8.42 -2.45 -10.45
CA VAL A 48 -8.74 -1.08 -10.04
C VAL A 48 -8.91 -1.04 -8.52
N GLY A 49 -7.84 -0.73 -7.80
CA GLY A 49 -7.93 -0.44 -6.36
C GLY A 49 -8.69 0.86 -6.09
N ARG A 50 -9.49 0.88 -5.01
CA ARG A 50 -10.29 2.04 -4.59
C ARG A 50 -9.95 2.39 -3.15
N ALA A 51 -9.89 3.68 -2.84
CA ALA A 51 -9.86 4.17 -1.47
C ALA A 51 -11.27 4.61 -1.08
N VAL A 52 -11.80 4.01 -0.01
CA VAL A 52 -13.12 4.33 0.55
C VAL A 52 -12.87 4.92 1.93
N THR A 53 -13.54 6.03 2.23
CA THR A 53 -13.48 6.71 3.53
C THR A 53 -14.84 6.63 4.24
N GLY A 54 -14.87 6.99 5.52
CA GLY A 54 -16.06 7.04 6.38
C GLY A 54 -16.37 5.74 7.11
N ARG A 55 -15.52 4.71 7.05
CA ARG A 55 -15.77 3.42 7.70
C ARG A 55 -15.26 3.35 9.13
N VAL A 56 -14.23 4.13 9.43
CA VAL A 56 -13.58 4.13 10.75
C VAL A 56 -14.40 4.90 11.80
N GLU A 57 -15.41 5.67 11.41
CA GLU A 57 -16.19 6.53 12.34
C GLU A 57 -16.80 5.74 13.51
N ILE A 58 -17.25 4.50 13.26
CA ILE A 58 -17.87 3.64 14.28
C ILE A 58 -16.90 3.20 15.40
N ILE A 59 -15.59 3.26 15.14
CA ILE A 59 -14.54 2.91 16.11
C ILE A 59 -13.58 4.08 16.35
N ARG A 60 -14.00 5.31 16.06
CA ARG A 60 -13.12 6.48 16.06
C ARG A 60 -12.54 6.75 17.45
N ASP A 61 -13.37 6.60 18.48
CA ASP A 61 -12.98 6.68 19.89
C ASP A 61 -11.86 5.70 20.25
N ILE A 62 -11.97 4.45 19.77
CA ILE A 62 -10.94 3.41 19.96
C ILE A 62 -9.65 3.82 19.23
N VAL A 63 -9.76 4.29 17.99
CA VAL A 63 -8.60 4.69 17.18
C VAL A 63 -7.82 5.83 17.81
N VAL A 64 -8.50 6.86 18.33
CA VAL A 64 -7.82 8.03 18.91
C VAL A 64 -7.38 7.82 20.37
N SER A 65 -7.84 6.75 21.03
CA SER A 65 -7.49 6.41 22.42
C SER A 65 -5.98 6.27 22.67
N GLY A 66 -5.20 5.97 21.62
CA GLY A 66 -3.76 5.70 21.72
C GLY A 66 -3.40 4.28 22.16
N GLN A 67 -4.39 3.40 22.35
CA GLN A 67 -4.15 1.98 22.61
C GLN A 67 -3.73 1.24 21.34
N SER A 68 -3.02 0.12 21.51
CA SER A 68 -2.70 -0.79 20.42
C SER A 68 -3.99 -1.42 19.87
N LEU A 69 -4.15 -1.38 18.54
CA LEU A 69 -5.33 -1.89 17.83
C LEU A 69 -4.93 -3.03 16.89
N LEU A 70 -5.61 -4.16 16.99
CA LEU A 70 -5.49 -5.30 16.08
C LEU A 70 -6.82 -5.51 15.33
N LEU A 71 -6.79 -5.43 14.00
CA LEU A 71 -7.95 -5.68 13.16
C LEU A 71 -7.93 -7.13 12.66
N LEU A 72 -8.90 -7.95 13.11
CA LEU A 72 -9.05 -9.35 12.71
C LEU A 72 -10.26 -9.56 11.81
N GLY A 73 -10.16 -10.54 10.92
CA GLY A 73 -11.26 -10.92 10.04
C GLY A 73 -10.79 -11.71 8.83
N LYS A 74 -11.73 -12.37 8.16
CA LYS A 74 -11.46 -13.18 6.96
C LYS A 74 -10.77 -12.33 5.86
N PRO A 75 -10.07 -12.97 4.91
CA PRO A 75 -9.61 -12.28 3.71
C PRO A 75 -10.76 -11.52 3.02
N GLY A 76 -10.50 -10.31 2.53
CA GLY A 76 -11.48 -9.52 1.76
C GLY A 76 -12.50 -8.72 2.57
N VAL A 77 -12.52 -8.78 3.91
CA VAL A 77 -13.50 -8.02 4.73
C VAL A 77 -13.20 -6.51 4.84
N GLY A 78 -12.07 -6.05 4.29
CA GLY A 78 -11.72 -4.62 4.25
C GLY A 78 -10.73 -4.16 5.33
N LYS A 79 -10.02 -5.07 6.01
CA LYS A 79 -9.00 -4.74 7.03
C LYS A 79 -8.00 -3.69 6.55
N THR A 80 -7.38 -3.92 5.38
CA THR A 80 -6.41 -2.98 4.77
C THR A 80 -7.04 -1.61 4.47
N THR A 81 -8.32 -1.59 4.10
CA THR A 81 -9.04 -0.32 3.85
C THR A 81 -9.21 0.46 5.15
N MET A 82 -9.53 -0.22 6.25
CA MET A 82 -9.59 0.41 7.57
C MET A 82 -8.22 0.87 8.06
N LEU A 83 -7.17 0.06 7.93
CA LEU A 83 -5.80 0.45 8.32
C LEU A 83 -5.35 1.73 7.61
N ARG A 84 -5.61 1.85 6.30
CA ARG A 84 -5.32 3.04 5.51
C ARG A 84 -6.02 4.28 6.07
N GLU A 85 -7.31 4.15 6.37
CA GLU A 85 -8.10 5.26 6.91
C GLU A 85 -7.70 5.61 8.36
N VAL A 86 -7.40 4.63 9.19
CA VAL A 86 -6.86 4.82 10.55
C VAL A 86 -5.55 5.60 10.49
N ALA A 87 -4.63 5.22 9.61
CA ALA A 87 -3.36 5.94 9.43
C ALA A 87 -3.59 7.41 9.03
N ARG A 88 -4.52 7.67 8.09
CA ARG A 88 -4.91 9.03 7.69
C ARG A 88 -5.48 9.83 8.85
N ILE A 89 -6.44 9.28 9.60
CA ILE A 89 -7.07 9.98 10.73
C ILE A 89 -6.02 10.34 11.78
N LEU A 90 -5.17 9.38 12.16
CA LEU A 90 -4.12 9.62 13.15
C LEU A 90 -3.09 10.65 12.67
N ALA A 91 -2.71 10.63 11.40
CA ALA A 91 -1.74 11.57 10.84
C ALA A 91 -2.32 12.97 10.63
N ASP A 92 -3.51 13.08 10.05
CA ASP A 92 -4.07 14.37 9.64
C ASP A 92 -4.86 15.05 10.74
N GLU A 93 -5.70 14.30 11.45
CA GLU A 93 -6.64 14.85 12.43
C GLU A 93 -6.00 14.88 13.81
N SER A 94 -5.40 13.76 14.25
CA SER A 94 -4.69 13.69 15.53
C SER A 94 -3.27 14.26 15.47
N ARG A 95 -2.79 14.65 14.29
CA ARG A 95 -1.45 15.22 14.04
C ARG A 95 -0.29 14.38 14.58
N LYS A 96 -0.48 13.06 14.63
CA LYS A 96 0.56 12.13 15.10
C LYS A 96 1.58 11.87 14.00
N ARG A 97 2.82 11.61 14.41
CA ARG A 97 3.87 11.06 13.53
C ARG A 97 3.57 9.59 13.27
N VAL A 98 2.81 9.33 12.21
CA VAL A 98 2.44 7.96 11.80
C VAL A 98 3.45 7.41 10.79
N MET A 99 3.96 6.21 11.06
CA MET A 99 4.75 5.43 10.10
C MET A 99 4.00 4.17 9.71
N ILE A 100 3.84 3.95 8.41
CA ILE A 100 3.29 2.71 7.85
C ILE A 100 4.46 1.83 7.42
N VAL A 101 4.56 0.62 7.95
CA VAL A 101 5.45 -0.43 7.44
C VAL A 101 4.61 -1.33 6.55
N ASP A 102 4.76 -1.19 5.23
CA ASP A 102 3.87 -1.78 4.22
C ASP A 102 4.59 -2.94 3.52
N THR A 103 4.25 -4.18 3.88
CA THR A 103 4.88 -5.38 3.32
C THR A 103 4.33 -5.71 1.94
N SER A 104 3.00 -5.64 1.81
CA SER A 104 2.30 -6.06 0.58
C SER A 104 2.06 -4.91 -0.40
N ASN A 105 2.42 -3.68 -0.04
CA ASN A 105 2.04 -2.43 -0.73
C ASN A 105 0.52 -2.24 -0.84
N GLU A 106 -0.26 -2.90 0.03
CA GLU A 106 -1.70 -2.81 -0.02
C GLU A 106 -2.22 -1.54 0.67
N ILE A 107 -1.55 -1.06 1.73
CA ILE A 107 -2.03 0.10 2.49
C ILE A 107 -1.81 1.37 1.67
N ALA A 108 -0.58 1.62 1.23
CA ALA A 108 -0.20 2.87 0.60
C ALA A 108 -0.04 2.76 -0.92
N GLY A 109 -0.26 1.58 -1.51
CA GLY A 109 -0.10 1.36 -2.93
C GLY A 109 1.35 1.16 -3.36
N ASP A 110 1.51 0.74 -4.61
CA ASP A 110 2.81 0.50 -5.23
C ASP A 110 3.51 1.80 -5.69
N GLY A 111 4.82 1.69 -5.94
CA GLY A 111 5.67 2.80 -6.38
C GLY A 111 6.19 3.64 -5.22
N ASP A 112 7.08 4.59 -5.52
CA ASP A 112 7.79 5.37 -4.48
C ASP A 112 6.90 6.43 -3.81
N ILE A 113 5.92 6.94 -4.57
CA ILE A 113 4.98 7.96 -4.08
C ILE A 113 3.71 7.26 -3.57
N PRO A 114 3.40 7.35 -2.27
CA PRO A 114 2.25 6.66 -1.68
C PRO A 114 0.92 7.27 -2.16
N HIS A 115 -0.12 6.46 -2.09
CA HIS A 115 -1.51 6.84 -2.34
C HIS A 115 -1.95 7.93 -1.34
N PRO A 116 -2.60 9.02 -1.80
CA PRO A 116 -2.98 10.16 -0.93
C PRO A 116 -3.93 9.79 0.21
N GLY A 117 -4.61 8.65 0.11
CA GLY A 117 -5.51 8.11 1.12
C GLY A 117 -4.87 7.76 2.47
N ILE A 118 -3.53 7.79 2.61
CA ILE A 118 -2.86 7.71 3.92
C ILE A 118 -2.66 9.07 4.61
N GLY A 119 -3.06 10.18 3.95
CA GLY A 119 -2.86 11.53 4.48
C GLY A 119 -1.39 11.89 4.60
N ARG A 120 -1.02 12.54 5.71
CA ARG A 120 0.37 12.87 6.07
C ARG A 120 1.18 11.72 6.64
N ALA A 121 0.62 10.50 6.73
CA ALA A 121 1.38 9.34 7.19
C ALA A 121 2.56 9.08 6.25
N ARG A 122 3.70 8.66 6.82
CA ARG A 122 4.89 8.25 6.06
C ARG A 122 4.86 6.74 5.85
N ARG A 123 5.58 6.27 4.83
CA ARG A 123 5.63 4.83 4.48
C ARG A 123 7.07 4.36 4.34
N MET A 124 7.35 3.21 4.94
CA MET A 124 8.52 2.38 4.65
C MET A 124 8.05 1.10 3.95
N GLN A 125 8.65 0.78 2.81
CA GLN A 125 8.34 -0.46 2.07
C GLN A 125 9.24 -1.59 2.55
N VAL A 126 8.65 -2.77 2.75
CA VAL A 126 9.43 -3.96 3.09
C VAL A 126 9.77 -4.73 1.82
N ALA A 127 11.05 -5.00 1.59
CA ALA A 127 11.48 -5.71 0.39
C ALA A 127 11.02 -7.18 0.35
N ARG A 128 10.94 -7.81 1.53
CA ARG A 128 10.52 -9.21 1.74
C ARG A 128 9.81 -9.33 3.10
N PRO A 129 8.74 -10.14 3.24
CA PRO A 129 8.01 -10.28 4.50
C PRO A 129 8.90 -10.62 5.70
N GLU A 130 9.89 -11.49 5.51
CA GLU A 130 10.85 -11.87 6.56
C GLU A 130 11.64 -10.69 7.15
N LEU A 131 11.73 -9.55 6.45
CA LEU A 131 12.45 -8.36 6.87
C LEU A 131 11.56 -7.33 7.60
N GLN A 132 10.26 -7.57 7.73
CA GLN A 132 9.31 -6.61 8.30
C GLN A 132 9.76 -6.14 9.69
N HIS A 133 10.19 -7.05 10.56
CA HIS A 133 10.66 -6.71 11.90
C HIS A 133 11.88 -5.77 11.89
N GLY A 134 12.83 -5.98 10.96
CA GLY A 134 13.99 -5.11 10.81
C GLY A 134 13.60 -3.69 10.38
N VAL A 135 12.65 -3.58 9.44
CA VAL A 135 12.12 -2.28 9.00
C VAL A 135 11.33 -1.58 10.13
N MET A 136 10.65 -2.34 10.99
CA MET A 136 9.98 -1.78 12.18
C MET A 136 10.99 -1.19 13.18
N ILE A 137 12.14 -1.85 13.40
CA ILE A 137 13.22 -1.31 14.24
C ILE A 137 13.74 -0.01 13.64
N GLU A 138 14.09 -0.02 12.35
CA GLU A 138 14.59 1.16 11.63
C GLU A 138 13.59 2.33 11.71
N ALA A 139 12.29 2.05 11.61
CA ALA A 139 11.24 3.04 11.77
C ALA A 139 11.30 3.75 13.13
N VAL A 140 11.47 2.99 14.21
CA VAL A 140 11.55 3.54 15.57
C VAL A 140 12.83 4.35 15.74
N GLU A 141 13.97 3.79 15.37
CA GLU A 141 15.30 4.39 15.58
C GLU A 141 15.48 5.70 14.83
N ASN A 142 14.99 5.79 13.59
CA ASN A 142 15.31 6.92 12.70
C ASN A 142 14.17 7.92 12.51
N HIS A 143 12.93 7.56 12.84
CA HIS A 143 11.78 8.39 12.49
C HIS A 143 10.89 8.80 13.66
N MET A 144 11.22 8.35 14.88
CA MET A 144 10.56 8.69 16.15
C MET A 144 9.02 8.72 16.02
N PRO A 145 8.38 7.66 15.50
CA PRO A 145 6.94 7.63 15.28
C PRO A 145 6.19 7.60 16.61
N GLU A 146 5.01 8.23 16.63
CA GLU A 146 4.04 8.08 17.73
C GLU A 146 3.12 6.88 17.51
N VAL A 147 2.93 6.50 16.25
CA VAL A 147 2.14 5.32 15.85
C VAL A 147 2.84 4.61 14.71
N ILE A 148 2.93 3.28 14.81
CA ILE A 148 3.31 2.41 13.70
C ILE A 148 2.07 1.65 13.26
N VAL A 149 1.81 1.65 11.95
CA VAL A 149 0.76 0.87 11.31
C VAL A 149 1.44 -0.19 10.45
N ILE A 150 1.05 -1.45 10.63
CA ILE A 150 1.61 -2.60 9.91
C ILE A 150 0.48 -3.39 9.24
N ASP A 151 0.75 -4.01 8.09
CA ASP A 151 -0.08 -5.09 7.55
C ASP A 151 0.44 -6.47 7.97
N GLU A 152 -0.21 -7.52 7.45
CA GLU A 152 0.08 -8.93 7.78
C GLU A 152 1.50 -9.41 7.38
#